data_AF-A0A7X1NSV0-F1
#
_entry.id   AF-A0A7X1NSV0-F1
#
_cell.length_a   1.000
_cell.length_b   1.000
_cell.length_c   1.000
_cell.angle_alpha   90.00
_cell.angle_beta   90.00
_cell.angle_gamma   90.00
#
_symmetry.space_group_name_H-M   'P 1'
#
loop_
_entity.id
_entity.type
_entity.pdbx_description
1 polymer ?
#
loop_
_entity_poly.entity_id
_entity_poly.type
_entity_poly.pdbx_seq_one_letter_code
_entity_poly.pdbx_strand_id
1 'polypeptide(L)'
;MDDHRPDQDHLTDAALREREERRELIERLRLHEERALVEVVPETVGAVTIRRVVTERQENVPITLHREHLEITVRENTGGQATLNGEVLEVGRVYELPLYEERALVEKQIYPLNDVVIAKEARVYTQTQEITLRREELAVEDPQGLVRERTMPSPLDPDPTL
;
A
#
# COMPACT_ATOMS: atom_id res chain seq x y z
N MET A 1 -2.90 -68.89 48.35
CA MET A 1 -2.16 -68.94 49.63
C MET A 1 -0.69 -68.86 49.28
N ASP A 2 -0.21 -67.82 48.61
CA ASP A 2 -0.24 -66.35 48.85
C ASP A 2 1.22 -65.99 49.13
N ASP A 3 2.01 -65.72 48.09
CA ASP A 3 2.34 -64.38 47.57
C ASP A 3 2.72 -63.40 48.68
N HIS A 4 3.98 -63.48 49.11
CA HIS A 4 4.59 -62.49 49.99
C HIS A 4 5.35 -61.48 49.12
N ARG A 5 4.65 -60.41 48.74
CA ARG A 5 5.27 -59.19 48.20
C ARG A 5 5.73 -58.34 49.39
N PRO A 6 7.00 -57.90 49.42
CA PRO A 6 7.44 -56.99 50.47
C PRO A 6 6.75 -55.63 50.30
N ASP A 7 6.50 -55.04 51.46
CA ASP A 7 5.74 -53.82 51.71
C ASP A 7 6.03 -52.69 50.72
N GLN A 8 4.94 -52.11 50.22
CA GLN A 8 4.95 -50.76 49.70
C GLN A 8 5.13 -49.81 50.90
N ASP A 9 6.30 -49.19 51.00
CA ASP A 9 6.63 -48.16 51.99
C ASP A 9 5.66 -46.95 51.88
N HIS A 10 4.60 -46.97 52.69
CA HIS A 10 3.81 -45.77 52.98
C HIS A 10 4.50 -44.96 54.08
N LEU A 11 5.41 -44.05 53.69
CA LEU A 11 6.01 -43.09 54.60
C LEU A 11 4.93 -42.17 55.20
N THR A 12 4.87 -42.09 56.53
CA THR A 12 3.95 -41.21 57.25
C THR A 12 4.33 -39.74 57.10
N ASP A 13 3.32 -38.87 57.16
CA ASP A 13 3.44 -37.42 56.99
C ASP A 13 4.44 -36.76 57.97
N ALA A 14 4.58 -37.31 59.17
CA ALA A 14 5.55 -36.90 60.18
C ALA A 14 7.01 -37.25 59.79
N ALA A 15 7.21 -38.42 59.17
CA ALA A 15 8.53 -38.87 58.72
C ALA A 15 9.02 -38.10 57.48
N LEU A 16 8.10 -37.65 56.61
CA LEU A 16 8.43 -36.75 55.51
C LEU A 16 8.91 -35.38 56.03
N ARG A 17 8.23 -34.78 57.01
CA ARG A 17 8.60 -33.49 57.60
C ARG A 17 9.95 -33.54 58.33
N GLU A 18 10.17 -34.55 59.17
CA GLU A 18 11.45 -34.71 59.90
C GLU A 18 12.64 -34.92 58.95
N ARG A 19 12.41 -35.56 57.80
CA ARG A 19 13.42 -35.76 56.76
C ARG A 19 13.71 -34.49 55.96
N GLU A 20 12.72 -33.64 55.74
CA GLU A 20 12.91 -32.31 55.13
C GLU A 20 13.65 -31.35 56.08
N GLU A 21 13.34 -31.39 57.38
CA GLU A 21 14.02 -30.58 58.41
C GLU A 21 15.51 -30.89 58.57
N ARG A 22 15.94 -32.13 58.25
CA ARG A 22 17.35 -32.57 58.31
C ARG A 22 18.15 -32.29 57.03
N ARG A 23 17.52 -31.66 56.03
CA ARG A 23 18.12 -31.40 54.72
C ARG A 23 18.76 -30.01 54.73
N GLU A 24 20.07 -29.95 54.63
CA GLU A 24 20.79 -28.68 54.51
C GLU A 24 20.85 -28.26 53.03
N LEU A 25 20.36 -27.06 52.72
CA LEU A 25 20.49 -26.47 51.39
C LEU A 25 21.90 -25.91 51.24
N ILE A 26 22.72 -26.54 50.39
CA ILE A 26 24.09 -26.10 50.14
C ILE A 26 24.12 -24.94 49.12
N GLU A 27 23.40 -25.07 48.00
CA GLU A 27 23.38 -24.05 46.95
C GLU A 27 22.10 -24.12 46.09
N ARG A 28 21.77 -23.02 45.41
CA ARG A 28 20.69 -22.94 44.43
C ARG A 28 21.22 -22.49 43.07
N LEU A 29 21.25 -23.41 42.12
CA LEU A 29 21.55 -23.12 40.72
C LEU A 29 20.27 -22.75 39.96
N ARG A 30 20.36 -21.79 39.04
CA ARG A 30 19.31 -21.45 38.07
C ARG A 30 19.83 -21.75 36.67
N LEU A 31 19.07 -22.52 35.91
CA LEU A 31 19.34 -22.80 34.50
C LEU A 31 18.54 -21.83 33.63
N HIS A 32 19.14 -21.37 32.54
CA HIS A 32 18.55 -20.41 31.62
C HIS A 32 18.27 -21.04 30.25
N GLU A 33 17.33 -20.42 29.55
CA GLU A 33 16.93 -20.77 28.19
C GLU A 33 16.87 -19.50 27.35
N GLU A 34 17.52 -19.50 26.19
CA GLU A 34 17.39 -18.43 25.22
C GLU A 34 16.10 -18.63 24.41
N ARG A 35 15.32 -17.55 24.25
CA ARG A 35 14.10 -17.53 23.44
C ARG A 35 14.21 -16.46 22.37
N ALA A 36 13.79 -16.79 21.15
CA ALA A 36 13.71 -15.82 20.07
C ALA A 36 12.50 -14.89 20.25
N LEU A 37 12.74 -13.59 20.22
CA LEU A 37 11.71 -12.56 20.05
C LEU A 37 11.82 -12.02 18.62
N VAL A 38 10.76 -12.18 17.84
CA VAL A 38 10.73 -11.69 16.45
C VAL A 38 9.90 -10.42 16.39
N GLU A 39 10.54 -9.31 16.05
CA GLU A 39 9.89 -8.02 15.81
C GLU A 39 9.98 -7.65 14.33
N VAL A 40 8.84 -7.28 13.74
CA VAL A 40 8.79 -6.81 12.35
C VAL A 40 8.73 -5.29 12.36
N VAL A 41 9.81 -4.65 11.91
CA VAL A 41 9.88 -3.20 11.80
C VAL A 41 9.70 -2.76 10.34
N PRO A 42 8.87 -1.74 10.07
CA PRO A 42 8.72 -1.21 8.72
C PRO A 42 9.98 -0.45 8.30
N GLU A 43 10.53 -0.78 7.14
CA GLU A 43 11.68 -0.11 6.55
C GLU A 43 11.32 0.53 5.21
N THR A 44 11.85 1.73 4.95
CA THR A 44 11.70 2.39 3.65
C THR A 44 12.75 1.87 2.68
N VAL A 45 12.30 1.08 1.71
CA VAL A 45 13.20 0.46 0.71
C VAL A 45 13.46 1.34 -0.52
N GLY A 46 12.73 2.44 -0.68
CA GLY A 46 12.90 3.36 -1.81
C GLY A 46 11.72 4.31 -2.04
N ALA A 47 11.83 5.14 -3.06
CA ALA A 47 10.81 6.11 -3.47
C ALA A 47 10.74 6.25 -4.99
N VAL A 48 9.55 6.59 -5.51
CA VAL A 48 9.33 6.93 -6.92
C VAL A 48 8.86 8.37 -7.03
N THR A 49 9.33 9.07 -8.07
CA THR A 49 8.91 10.44 -8.37
C THR A 49 7.95 10.44 -9.55
N ILE A 50 6.75 10.96 -9.35
CA ILE A 50 5.74 11.08 -10.39
C ILE A 50 5.65 12.55 -10.80
N ARG A 51 5.77 12.84 -12.10
CA ARG A 51 5.67 14.19 -12.64
C ARG A 51 4.68 14.23 -13.79
N ARG A 52 3.75 15.18 -13.72
CA ARG A 52 2.93 15.56 -14.87
C ARG A 52 3.79 16.39 -15.83
N VAL A 53 3.86 15.98 -17.08
CA VAL A 53 4.56 16.71 -18.14
C VAL A 53 3.53 17.31 -19.07
N VAL A 54 3.66 18.60 -19.37
CA VAL A 54 2.86 19.27 -20.40
C VAL A 54 3.72 19.35 -21.65
N THR A 55 3.20 18.86 -22.76
CA THR A 55 3.82 18.96 -24.09
C THR A 55 2.94 19.81 -24.97
N GLU A 56 3.51 20.82 -25.59
CA GLU A 56 2.79 21.70 -26.50
C GLU A 56 3.05 21.27 -27.94
N ARG A 57 2.00 21.31 -28.76
CA ARG A 57 2.09 21.10 -30.20
C ARG A 57 1.33 22.23 -30.89
N GLN A 58 1.94 22.77 -31.94
CA GLN A 58 1.26 23.69 -32.85
C GLN A 58 0.57 22.89 -33.95
N GLU A 59 -0.68 23.23 -34.22
CA GLU A 59 -1.48 22.63 -35.30
C GLU A 59 -2.08 23.74 -36.16
N ASN A 60 -2.08 23.53 -37.48
CA ASN A 60 -2.75 24.43 -38.42
C ASN A 60 -4.18 23.91 -38.64
N VAL A 61 -5.16 24.68 -38.18
CA VAL A 61 -6.58 24.37 -38.42
C VAL A 61 -7.03 25.14 -39.67
N PRO A 62 -7.36 24.46 -40.79
CA PRO A 62 -7.87 25.15 -41.96
C PRO A 62 -9.27 25.70 -41.67
N ILE A 63 -9.42 27.02 -41.80
CA ILE A 63 -10.70 27.72 -41.65
C ILE A 63 -11.00 28.41 -42.98
N THR A 64 -12.15 28.11 -43.56
CA THR A 64 -12.67 28.82 -44.74
C THR A 64 -13.50 30.01 -44.27
N LEU A 65 -13.20 31.20 -44.76
CA LEU A 65 -13.92 32.43 -44.46
C LEU A 65 -14.41 33.07 -45.75
N HIS A 66 -15.60 33.64 -45.72
CA HIS A 66 -16.21 34.35 -46.84
C HIS A 66 -16.12 35.87 -46.64
N ARG A 67 -15.84 36.58 -47.74
CA ARG A 67 -15.88 38.04 -47.81
C ARG A 67 -16.66 38.47 -49.05
N GLU A 68 -17.63 39.34 -48.84
CA GLU A 68 -18.39 39.94 -49.92
C GLU A 68 -17.60 41.07 -50.60
N HIS A 69 -17.67 41.11 -51.92
CA HIS A 69 -17.12 42.18 -52.74
C HIS A 69 -18.23 42.68 -53.66
N LEU A 70 -18.40 44.00 -53.72
CA LEU A 70 -19.33 44.62 -54.64
C LEU A 70 -18.65 44.85 -55.99
N GLU A 71 -19.21 44.24 -57.04
CA GLU A 71 -18.82 44.51 -58.42
C GLU A 71 -19.97 45.23 -59.15
N ILE A 72 -19.69 46.40 -59.72
CA ILE A 72 -20.64 47.18 -60.51
C ILE A 72 -20.12 47.23 -61.94
N THR A 73 -20.87 46.64 -62.88
CA THR A 73 -20.55 46.70 -64.31
C THR A 73 -21.53 47.60 -65.04
N VAL A 74 -21.01 48.64 -65.70
CA VAL A 74 -21.80 49.55 -66.55
C VAL A 74 -21.41 49.31 -68.01
N ARG A 75 -22.39 49.05 -68.88
CA ARG A 75 -22.16 48.88 -70.32
C ARG A 75 -22.59 50.14 -71.06
N GLU A 76 -21.67 50.77 -71.78
CA GLU A 76 -21.97 51.97 -72.56
C GLU A 76 -22.73 51.65 -73.86
N ASN A 77 -23.50 52.64 -74.35
CA ASN A 77 -24.22 52.63 -75.64
C ASN A 77 -25.39 51.64 -75.80
N THR A 78 -25.94 51.11 -74.69
CA THR A 78 -27.16 50.28 -74.73
C THR A 78 -28.43 51.01 -74.28
N GLY A 79 -28.35 52.29 -73.90
CA GLY A 79 -29.48 53.02 -73.30
C GLY A 79 -29.96 52.44 -71.96
N GLY A 80 -29.20 51.51 -71.36
CA GLY A 80 -29.58 50.77 -70.16
C GLY A 80 -29.36 51.57 -68.88
N GLN A 81 -30.39 51.63 -68.05
CA GLN A 81 -30.31 52.18 -66.69
C GLN A 81 -29.54 51.22 -65.77
N ALA A 82 -28.63 51.73 -64.94
CA ALA A 82 -27.98 50.93 -63.91
C ALA A 82 -28.99 50.62 -62.79
N THR A 83 -29.07 49.36 -62.37
CA THR A 83 -29.97 48.92 -61.31
C THR A 83 -29.22 48.28 -60.15
N LEU A 84 -29.71 48.50 -58.93
CA LEU A 84 -29.24 47.86 -57.70
C LEU A 84 -30.44 47.18 -57.04
N ASN A 85 -30.34 45.88 -56.77
CA ASN A 85 -31.46 45.07 -56.22
C ASN A 85 -32.77 45.17 -57.02
N GLY A 86 -32.69 45.43 -58.34
CA GLY A 86 -33.83 45.58 -59.23
C GLY A 86 -34.41 47.00 -59.36
N GLU A 87 -33.91 47.98 -58.61
CA GLU A 87 -34.32 49.38 -58.70
C GLU A 87 -33.33 50.21 -59.53
N VAL A 88 -33.82 51.18 -60.30
CA VAL A 88 -32.98 52.10 -61.08
C VAL A 88 -32.24 53.07 -60.16
N LEU A 89 -30.94 53.16 -60.36
CA LEU A 89 -30.10 54.13 -59.65
C LEU A 89 -30.37 55.55 -60.18
N GLU A 90 -30.70 56.47 -59.27
CA GLU A 90 -31.01 57.86 -59.59
C GLU A 90 -29.78 58.78 -59.47
N VAL A 91 -29.66 59.74 -60.38
CA VAL A 91 -28.55 60.71 -60.38
C VAL A 91 -28.67 61.63 -59.16
N GLY A 92 -27.59 61.71 -58.37
CA GLY A 92 -27.53 62.55 -57.17
C GLY A 92 -28.04 61.87 -55.90
N ARG A 93 -28.53 60.63 -55.97
CA ARG A 93 -28.95 59.84 -54.81
C ARG A 93 -27.82 58.95 -54.31
N VAL A 94 -27.67 58.85 -52.99
CA VAL A 94 -26.69 57.98 -52.32
C VAL A 94 -27.38 56.67 -51.94
N TYR A 95 -26.71 55.55 -52.20
CA TYR A 95 -27.17 54.20 -51.86
C TYR A 95 -26.14 53.55 -50.93
N GLU A 96 -26.59 53.06 -49.79
CA GLU A 96 -25.75 52.32 -48.84
C GLU A 96 -25.99 50.83 -49.02
N LEU A 97 -24.92 50.07 -49.25
CA LEU A 97 -24.97 48.62 -49.31
C LEU A 97 -24.06 48.05 -48.21
N PRO A 98 -24.63 47.37 -47.19
CA PRO A 98 -23.81 46.66 -46.23
C PRO A 98 -23.14 45.46 -46.91
N LEU A 99 -21.83 45.34 -46.73
CA LEU A 99 -21.04 44.17 -47.14
C LEU A 99 -20.58 43.45 -45.89
N TYR A 100 -20.57 42.13 -45.95
CA TYR A 100 -20.20 41.28 -44.83
C TYR A 100 -18.85 40.59 -45.03
N GLU A 101 -18.17 40.38 -43.91
CA GLU A 101 -16.96 39.59 -43.81
C GLU A 101 -17.06 38.67 -42.59
N GLU A 102 -16.78 37.40 -42.80
CA GLU A 102 -16.69 36.42 -41.72
C GLU A 102 -15.36 36.55 -40.98
N ARG A 103 -15.41 36.39 -39.66
CA ARG A 103 -14.23 36.38 -38.78
C ARG A 103 -14.21 35.08 -37.99
N ALA A 104 -13.06 34.41 -37.97
CA ALA A 104 -12.86 33.24 -37.13
C ALA A 104 -12.69 33.65 -35.65
N LEU A 105 -13.44 33.02 -34.76
CA LEU A 105 -13.19 33.02 -33.32
C LEU A 105 -12.68 31.62 -32.94
N VAL A 106 -11.42 31.54 -32.51
CA VAL A 106 -10.79 30.26 -32.13
C VAL A 106 -10.63 30.23 -30.62
N GLU A 107 -11.31 29.29 -29.97
CA GLU A 107 -11.23 29.06 -28.53
C GLU A 107 -10.63 27.70 -28.23
N LYS A 108 -9.66 27.66 -27.31
CA LYS A 108 -9.08 26.40 -26.84
C LYS A 108 -9.91 25.86 -25.68
N GLN A 109 -10.45 24.67 -25.84
CA GLN A 109 -11.18 23.96 -24.79
C GLN A 109 -10.32 22.84 -24.22
N ILE A 110 -10.43 22.61 -22.91
CA ILE A 110 -9.67 21.58 -22.21
C ILE A 110 -10.61 20.41 -21.92
N TYR A 111 -10.24 19.24 -22.41
CA TYR A 111 -10.94 17.99 -22.15
C TYR A 111 -10.03 17.01 -21.42
N PRO A 112 -10.55 16.22 -20.46
CA PRO A 112 -9.78 15.14 -19.87
C PRO A 112 -9.43 14.12 -20.95
N LEU A 113 -8.15 13.86 -21.14
CA LEU A 113 -7.68 12.88 -22.13
C LEU A 113 -7.63 11.47 -21.53
N ASN A 114 -7.12 11.35 -20.29
CA ASN A 114 -6.94 10.08 -19.61
C ASN A 114 -7.21 10.24 -18.11
N ASP A 115 -7.75 9.18 -17.51
CA ASP A 115 -7.82 9.01 -16.06
C ASP A 115 -6.70 8.05 -15.62
N VAL A 116 -5.85 8.51 -14.71
CA VAL A 116 -4.70 7.73 -14.22
C VAL A 116 -4.92 7.38 -12.75
N VAL A 117 -4.93 6.08 -12.44
CA VAL A 117 -5.03 5.55 -11.08
C VAL A 117 -3.67 5.01 -10.64
N ILE A 118 -3.18 5.48 -9.50
CA ILE A 118 -1.90 5.06 -8.92
C ILE A 118 -2.21 4.36 -7.60
N ALA A 119 -1.78 3.11 -7.47
CA ALA A 119 -2.05 2.28 -6.30
C ALA A 119 -0.77 1.61 -5.79
N LYS A 120 -0.70 1.44 -4.46
CA LYS A 120 0.34 0.66 -3.79
C LYS A 120 -0.29 -0.64 -3.29
N GLU A 121 0.29 -1.77 -3.67
CA GLU A 121 -0.12 -3.10 -3.20
C GLU A 121 0.86 -3.55 -2.11
N ALA A 122 0.32 -3.96 -0.96
CA ALA A 122 1.10 -4.63 0.08
C ALA A 122 1.09 -6.14 -0.19
N ARG A 123 2.27 -6.77 -0.21
CA ARG A 123 2.41 -8.22 -0.39
C ARG A 123 2.97 -8.84 0.88
N VAL A 124 2.38 -9.95 1.29
CA VAL A 124 2.86 -10.75 2.42
C VAL A 124 3.77 -11.84 1.87
N TYR A 125 4.94 -12.00 2.45
CA TYR A 125 5.84 -13.11 2.17
C TYR A 125 6.43 -13.62 3.49
N THR A 126 6.77 -14.90 3.52
CA THR A 126 7.44 -15.53 4.65
C THR A 126 8.94 -15.52 4.41
N GLN A 127 9.70 -15.05 5.39
CA GLN A 127 11.15 -15.16 5.41
C GLN A 127 11.56 -16.07 6.56
N THR A 128 12.31 -17.11 6.26
CA THR A 128 12.89 -18.00 7.28
C THR A 128 14.29 -17.50 7.63
N GLN A 129 14.57 -17.38 8.91
CA GLN A 129 15.90 -17.06 9.42
C GLN A 129 16.34 -18.16 10.39
N GLU A 130 17.55 -18.66 10.21
CA GLU A 130 18.13 -19.64 11.13
C GLU A 130 18.66 -18.91 12.37
N ILE A 131 18.21 -19.33 13.54
CA ILE A 131 18.62 -18.77 14.83
C ILE A 131 19.06 -19.94 15.71
N THR A 132 20.24 -19.84 16.32
CA THR A 132 20.70 -20.82 17.31
C THR A 132 20.29 -20.34 18.69
N LEU A 133 19.49 -21.14 19.38
CA LEU A 133 19.09 -20.90 20.76
C LEU A 133 19.79 -21.90 21.66
N ARG A 134 20.27 -21.43 22.82
CA ARG A 134 20.93 -22.27 23.81
C ARG A 134 20.03 -22.53 25.00
N ARG A 135 20.25 -23.70 25.61
CA ARG A 135 19.62 -24.13 26.85
C ARG A 135 20.71 -24.66 27.76
N GLU A 136 20.66 -24.25 29.02
CA GLU A 136 21.52 -24.83 30.05
C GLU A 136 20.87 -26.12 30.58
N GLU A 137 21.66 -27.18 30.66
CA GLU A 137 21.26 -28.46 31.25
C GLU A 137 22.19 -28.78 32.41
N LEU A 138 21.62 -29.30 33.50
CA LEU A 138 22.40 -29.76 34.64
C LEU A 138 22.92 -31.17 34.35
N ALA A 139 24.23 -31.31 34.23
CA ALA A 139 24.90 -32.61 34.22
C ALA A 139 25.52 -32.87 35.60
N VAL A 140 25.21 -34.03 36.19
CA VAL A 140 25.78 -34.46 37.48
C VAL A 140 26.55 -35.75 37.27
N GLU A 141 27.86 -35.70 37.46
CA GLU A 141 28.73 -36.88 37.44
C GLU A 141 28.81 -37.48 38.84
N ASP A 142 28.33 -38.71 38.98
CA ASP A 142 28.25 -39.40 40.27
C ASP A 142 28.74 -40.85 40.14
N PRO A 143 30.06 -41.06 40.14
CA PRO A 143 30.65 -42.39 39.95
C PRO A 143 30.33 -43.36 41.10
N GLN A 144 29.83 -42.86 42.23
CA GLN A 144 29.51 -43.65 43.42
C GLN A 144 28.00 -43.93 43.57
N GLY A 145 27.15 -43.38 42.71
CA GLY A 145 25.70 -43.60 42.73
C GLY A 145 24.99 -43.03 43.97
N LEU A 146 25.51 -41.95 44.54
CA LEU A 146 25.01 -41.29 45.74
C LEU A 146 23.91 -40.24 45.45
N VAL A 147 23.76 -39.80 44.21
CA VAL A 147 22.80 -38.79 43.77
C VAL A 147 21.44 -39.41 43.53
N ARG A 148 20.41 -38.81 44.12
CA ARG A 148 19.01 -39.15 43.84
C ARG A 148 18.33 -37.96 43.20
N GLU A 149 17.97 -38.11 41.93
CA GLU A 149 17.18 -37.10 41.23
C GLU A 149 15.72 -37.15 41.73
N ARG A 150 15.17 -35.98 42.00
CA ARG A 150 13.76 -35.80 42.35
C ARG A 150 13.22 -34.69 41.47
N THR A 151 12.41 -35.06 40.49
CA THR A 151 11.61 -34.09 39.74
C THR A 151 10.49 -33.61 40.64
N MET A 152 10.55 -32.33 41.03
CA MET A 152 9.44 -31.68 41.70
C MET A 152 8.41 -31.28 40.63
N PRO A 153 7.10 -31.45 40.88
CA PRO A 153 6.08 -30.95 39.97
C PRO A 153 6.23 -29.43 39.80
N SER A 154 6.02 -28.96 38.57
CA SER A 154 6.07 -27.53 38.28
C SER A 154 4.94 -26.83 39.06
N PRO A 155 5.20 -25.70 39.74
CA PRO A 155 4.15 -24.92 40.39
C PRO A 155 3.10 -24.35 39.42
N LEU A 156 3.33 -24.48 38.10
CA LEU A 156 2.51 -23.94 37.02
C LEU A 156 1.70 -25.00 36.26
N ASP A 157 1.76 -26.28 36.65
CA ASP A 157 0.82 -27.25 36.11
C ASP A 157 -0.56 -27.00 36.73
N PRO A 158 -1.59 -26.58 35.95
CA PRO A 158 -2.93 -26.41 36.49
C PRO A 158 -3.49 -27.79 36.87
N ASP A 159 -3.96 -27.89 38.10
CA ASP A 159 -4.64 -29.07 38.62
C ASP A 159 -5.83 -29.42 37.68
N PRO A 160 -5.90 -30.62 37.07
CA PRO A 160 -6.93 -30.94 36.07
C PRO A 160 -8.33 -31.21 36.67
N THR A 161 -8.58 -30.82 37.92
CA THR A 161 -9.87 -31.09 38.57
C THR A 161 -10.23 -30.03 39.60
N LEU A 162 -11.14 -29.12 39.20
CA LEU A 162 -12.22 -28.59 40.04
C LEU A 162 -13.46 -28.36 39.16
#